data_AF-A0A2R7R6H9-F1
#
_entry.id   AF-A0A2R7R6H9-F1
#
_cell.length_a   1.000
_cell.length_b   1.000
_cell.length_c   1.000
_cell.angle_alpha   90.00
_cell.angle_beta   90.00
_cell.angle_gamma   90.00
#
_symmetry.space_group_name_H-M   'P 1'
#
loop_
_entity.id
_entity.type
_entity.pdbx_description
1 polymer ?
#
loop_
_entity_poly.entity_id
_entity_poly.type
_entity_poly.pdbx_seq_one_letter_code
_entity_poly.pdbx_strand_id
1 'polypeptide(L)'
;AARMLDLLGLLAPRLAATPEGSDIASVDMLTEARIGLNILQLRRARHGLPPTSVEAIEAILDEVAAHYRAQVAQRRPLPAPAGLQAKLEASLRRVQTVDAGKARDEALMGVMGLRFALFPDAPVVDGPAAVSPGLPAPR
;
A
#
# COMPACT_ATOMS: atom_id res chain seq x y z
N ALA A 1 5.51 -12.89 0.93
CA ALA A 1 4.85 -12.94 2.25
C ALA A 1 5.84 -12.90 3.43
N ALA A 2 6.88 -13.76 3.46
CA ALA A 2 7.83 -13.85 4.59
C ALA A 2 8.44 -12.50 5.04
N ARG A 3 8.82 -11.61 4.11
CA ARG A 3 9.53 -10.37 4.46
C ARG A 3 8.70 -9.34 5.22
N MET A 4 7.39 -9.24 4.97
CA MET A 4 6.49 -8.40 5.78
C MET A 4 6.25 -9.01 7.15
N LEU A 5 6.20 -10.34 7.24
CA LEU A 5 6.04 -11.07 8.50
C LEU A 5 7.28 -10.91 9.40
N ASP A 6 8.48 -10.99 8.82
CA ASP A 6 9.75 -10.75 9.52
C ASP A 6 9.81 -9.33 10.11
N LEU A 7 9.33 -8.34 9.35
CA LEU A 7 9.29 -6.95 9.78
C LEU A 7 8.24 -6.69 10.86
N LEU A 8 7.08 -7.34 10.79
CA LEU A 8 6.10 -7.32 11.89
C LEU A 8 6.70 -7.94 13.16
N GLY A 9 7.47 -9.03 13.02
CA GLY A 9 8.22 -9.65 14.12
C GLY A 9 9.29 -8.74 14.73
N LEU A 10 9.92 -7.87 13.94
CA LEU A 10 10.93 -6.91 14.42
C LEU A 10 10.33 -5.63 15.04
N LEU A 11 9.08 -5.32 14.72
CA LEU A 11 8.40 -4.10 15.18
C LEU A 11 7.53 -4.35 16.41
N ALA A 12 6.95 -5.54 16.55
CA ALA A 12 6.17 -5.94 17.73
C ALA A 12 6.88 -5.67 19.09
N PRO A 13 8.16 -6.05 19.31
CA PRO A 13 8.82 -5.78 20.58
C PRO A 13 9.15 -4.29 20.80
N ARG A 14 9.26 -3.49 19.74
CA ARG A 14 9.46 -2.04 19.86
C ARG A 14 8.19 -1.31 20.28
N LEU A 15 7.03 -1.77 19.81
CA LEU A 15 5.73 -1.26 20.24
C LEU A 15 5.43 -1.63 21.70
N ALA A 16 5.78 -2.85 22.11
CA ALA A 16 5.60 -3.31 23.49
C ALA A 16 6.49 -2.57 24.52
N ALA A 17 7.54 -1.89 24.07
CA ALA A 17 8.47 -1.15 24.92
C ALA A 17 8.10 0.34 25.10
N THR A 18 7.00 0.80 24.48
CA THR A 18 6.62 2.22 24.51
C THR A 18 5.69 2.53 25.70
N PRO A 19 5.90 3.63 26.46
CA PRO A 19 5.13 3.92 27.67
C PRO A 19 3.63 4.08 27.42
N GLU A 20 2.80 3.69 28.39
CA GLU A 20 1.34 3.87 28.35
C GLU A 20 0.99 5.35 28.16
N GLY A 21 0.43 5.70 26.98
CA GLY A 21 0.22 7.08 26.51
C GLY A 21 0.95 7.45 25.21
N SER A 22 1.82 6.56 24.70
CA SER A 22 2.61 6.75 23.47
C SER A 22 2.21 5.82 22.30
N ASP A 23 1.15 5.02 22.47
CA ASP A 23 0.71 4.04 21.46
C ASP A 23 0.38 4.69 20.11
N ILE A 24 -0.25 5.87 20.12
CA ILE A 24 -0.59 6.61 18.90
C ILE A 24 0.68 7.05 18.15
N ALA A 25 1.65 7.63 18.85
CA ALA A 25 2.93 8.03 18.23
C ALA A 25 3.74 6.85 17.70
N SER A 26 3.63 5.69 18.34
CA SER A 26 4.29 4.44 17.94
C SER A 26 3.65 3.81 16.71
N VAL A 27 2.31 3.84 16.64
CA VAL A 27 1.53 3.43 15.47
C VAL A 27 1.81 4.35 14.28
N ASP A 28 1.95 5.65 14.50
CA ASP A 28 2.31 6.62 13.47
C ASP A 28 3.72 6.32 12.92
N MET A 29 4.72 6.13 13.78
CA MET A 29 6.09 5.77 13.34
C MET A 29 6.15 4.46 12.56
N LEU A 30 5.37 3.45 12.97
CA LEU A 30 5.26 2.18 12.26
C LEU A 30 4.62 2.36 10.88
N THR A 31 3.60 3.20 10.79
CA THR A 31 2.93 3.52 9.52
C THR A 31 3.89 4.21 8.57
N GLU A 32 4.66 5.19 9.03
CA GLU A 32 5.69 5.86 8.24
C GLU A 32 6.79 4.90 7.77
N ALA A 33 7.25 3.99 8.64
CA ALA A 33 8.23 2.97 8.26
C ALA A 33 7.69 2.03 7.16
N ARG A 34 6.41 1.63 7.25
CA ARG A 34 5.75 0.81 6.22
C ARG A 34 5.65 1.56 4.89
N ILE A 35 5.31 2.85 4.92
CA ILE A 35 5.25 3.69 3.72
C ILE A 35 6.63 3.75 3.05
N GLY A 36 7.69 4.06 3.81
CA GLY A 36 9.06 4.09 3.30
C GLY A 36 9.52 2.77 2.67
N LEU A 37 9.18 1.64 3.29
CA LEU A 37 9.52 0.31 2.75
C LEU A 37 8.75 -0.01 1.46
N ASN A 38 7.46 0.34 1.39
CA ASN A 38 6.66 0.13 0.19
C ASN A 38 7.16 0.98 -0.97
N ILE A 39 7.57 2.23 -0.71
CA ILE A 39 8.26 3.08 -1.69
C ILE A 39 9.52 2.39 -2.22
N LEU A 40 10.36 1.83 -1.34
CA LEU A 40 11.58 1.14 -1.76
C LEU A 40 11.29 -0.11 -2.60
N GLN A 41 10.25 -0.88 -2.25
CA GLN A 41 9.80 -2.03 -3.04
C GLN A 41 9.36 -1.59 -4.44
N LEU A 42 8.52 -0.54 -4.54
CA LEU A 42 8.11 0.00 -5.83
C LEU A 42 9.30 0.46 -6.66
N ARG A 43 10.25 1.17 -6.05
CA ARG A 43 11.46 1.63 -6.74
C ARG A 43 12.29 0.48 -7.32
N ARG A 44 12.37 -0.65 -6.60
CA ARG A 44 13.04 -1.87 -7.07
C ARG A 44 12.26 -2.54 -8.20
N ALA A 45 10.95 -2.71 -8.04
CA ALA A 45 10.08 -3.38 -9.00
C ALA A 45 10.12 -2.74 -10.39
N ARG A 46 10.29 -1.40 -10.47
CA ARG A 46 10.40 -0.67 -11.76
C ARG A 46 11.41 -1.28 -12.74
N HIS A 47 12.49 -1.89 -12.26
CA HIS A 47 13.54 -2.43 -13.12
C HIS A 47 13.12 -3.69 -13.90
N GLY A 48 12.02 -4.35 -13.52
CA GLY A 48 11.53 -5.57 -14.16
C GLY A 48 10.10 -5.47 -14.66
N LEU A 49 9.55 -4.25 -14.77
CA LEU A 49 8.18 -4.02 -15.23
C LEU A 49 8.16 -3.46 -16.66
N PRO A 50 7.05 -3.69 -17.40
CA PRO A 50 6.82 -3.03 -18.68
C PRO A 50 6.75 -1.50 -18.51
N PRO A 51 7.11 -0.71 -19.55
CA PRO A 51 7.16 0.76 -19.47
C PRO A 51 5.87 1.40 -18.94
N THR A 52 4.71 0.92 -19.38
CA THR A 52 3.40 1.45 -18.96
C THR A 52 3.11 1.24 -17.46
N SER A 53 3.67 0.19 -16.87
CA SER A 53 3.58 -0.07 -15.42
C SER A 53 4.62 0.75 -14.65
N VAL A 54 5.81 0.97 -15.23
CA VAL A 54 6.81 1.87 -14.66
C VAL A 54 6.26 3.30 -14.57
N GLU A 55 5.68 3.81 -15.64
CA GLU A 55 5.04 5.15 -15.65
C GLU A 55 3.95 5.29 -14.59
N ALA A 56 3.13 4.25 -14.39
CA ALA A 56 2.10 4.24 -13.35
C ALA A 56 2.70 4.36 -11.94
N ILE A 57 3.78 3.61 -11.69
CA ILE A 57 4.47 3.60 -10.41
C ILE A 57 5.17 4.94 -10.17
N GLU A 58 5.82 5.52 -11.18
CA GLU A 58 6.46 6.84 -11.05
C GLU A 58 5.43 7.92 -10.70
N ALA A 59 4.27 7.91 -11.37
CA ALA A 59 3.19 8.84 -11.06
C ALA A 59 2.68 8.73 -9.61
N ILE A 60 2.66 7.51 -9.03
CA ILE A 60 2.34 7.30 -7.61
C ILE A 60 3.44 7.87 -6.73
N LEU A 61 4.70 7.58 -7.03
CA LEU A 61 5.85 8.03 -6.22
C LEU A 61 5.96 9.56 -6.20
N ASP A 62 5.71 10.22 -7.34
CA ASP A 62 5.70 11.68 -7.45
C ASP A 62 4.60 12.32 -6.60
N GLU A 63 3.40 11.72 -6.59
CA GLU A 63 2.26 12.23 -5.83
C GLU A 63 2.43 11.99 -4.33
N VAL A 64 2.99 10.85 -3.92
CA VAL A 64 3.39 10.61 -2.53
C VAL A 64 4.44 11.63 -2.10
N ALA A 65 5.46 11.88 -2.94
CA ALA A 65 6.47 12.87 -2.62
C ALA A 65 5.89 14.30 -2.51
N ALA A 66 4.95 14.66 -3.39
CA ALA A 66 4.24 15.94 -3.32
C ALA A 66 3.41 16.07 -2.03
N HIS A 67 2.71 15.00 -1.62
CA HIS A 67 1.94 14.96 -0.40
C HIS A 67 2.81 15.22 0.84
N TYR A 68 3.92 14.51 0.99
CA TYR A 68 4.84 14.71 2.12
C TYR A 68 5.50 16.09 2.11
N ARG A 69 5.88 16.62 0.94
CA ARG A 69 6.38 18.01 0.82
C ARG A 69 5.33 19.02 1.29
N ALA A 70 4.06 18.81 0.98
CA ALA A 70 2.97 19.68 1.43
C ALA A 70 2.79 19.64 2.96
N GLN A 71 2.91 18.46 3.59
CA GLN A 71 2.88 18.34 5.04
C GLN A 71 4.02 19.12 5.71
N VAL A 72 5.25 18.99 5.18
CA VAL A 72 6.43 19.73 5.66
C VAL A 72 6.20 21.24 5.54
N ALA A 73 5.69 21.70 4.39
CA ALA A 73 5.42 23.11 4.16
C ALA A 73 4.36 23.68 5.12
N GLN A 74 3.33 22.89 5.45
CA GLN A 74 2.26 23.31 6.36
C GLN A 74 2.55 23.00 7.84
N ARG A 75 3.67 22.30 8.13
CA ARG A 75 4.07 21.85 9.47
C ARG A 75 2.96 21.11 10.22
N ARG A 76 2.15 20.36 9.49
CA ARG A 76 1.06 19.56 10.05
C ARG A 76 0.78 18.34 9.19
N PRO A 77 0.24 17.26 9.76
CA PRO A 77 -0.30 16.14 9.00
C PRO A 77 -1.42 16.62 8.06
N LEU A 78 -1.46 16.06 6.86
CA LEU A 78 -2.51 16.30 5.88
C LEU A 78 -3.13 14.95 5.50
N PRO A 79 -4.44 14.92 5.19
CA PRO A 79 -5.04 13.72 4.62
C PRO A 79 -4.41 13.41 3.26
N ALA A 80 -4.29 12.13 2.94
CA ALA A 80 -3.80 11.68 1.64
C ALA A 80 -4.70 12.23 0.51
N PRO A 81 -4.13 12.63 -0.65
CA PRO A 81 -4.92 13.21 -1.73
C PRO A 81 -5.92 12.18 -2.29
N ALA A 82 -7.18 12.57 -2.49
CA ALA A 82 -8.19 11.65 -3.04
C ALA A 82 -7.80 11.09 -4.42
N GLY A 83 -7.08 11.86 -5.23
CA GLY A 83 -6.55 11.42 -6.53
C GLY A 83 -5.54 10.27 -6.43
N LEU A 84 -4.79 10.20 -5.32
CA LEU A 84 -3.77 9.17 -5.11
C LEU A 84 -4.40 7.78 -4.93
N GLN A 85 -5.54 7.69 -4.24
CA GLN A 85 -6.25 6.42 -4.08
C GLN A 85 -6.67 5.83 -5.43
N ALA A 86 -7.25 6.65 -6.31
CA ALA A 86 -7.68 6.20 -7.64
C ALA A 86 -6.49 5.74 -8.51
N LYS A 87 -5.33 6.39 -8.37
CA LYS A 87 -4.09 5.99 -9.06
C LYS A 87 -3.51 4.68 -8.54
N LEU A 88 -3.50 4.48 -7.22
CA LEU A 88 -3.10 3.21 -6.62
C LEU A 88 -3.97 2.05 -7.15
N GLU A 89 -5.29 2.25 -7.20
CA GLU A 89 -6.23 1.28 -7.75
C GLU A 89 -6.01 1.00 -9.25
N ALA A 90 -5.82 2.05 -10.05
CA ALA A 90 -5.54 1.90 -11.47
C ALA A 90 -4.22 1.16 -11.72
N SER A 91 -3.19 1.46 -10.93
CA SER A 91 -1.90 0.78 -11.00
C SER A 91 -2.00 -0.68 -10.59
N LEU A 92 -2.82 -1.00 -9.58
CA LEU A 92 -3.06 -2.38 -9.17
C LEU A 92 -3.65 -3.20 -10.32
N ARG A 93 -4.71 -2.69 -10.98
CA ARG A 93 -5.30 -3.34 -12.16
C ARG A 93 -4.31 -3.51 -13.31
N ARG A 94 -3.44 -2.52 -13.56
CA ARG A 94 -2.43 -2.61 -14.61
C ARG A 94 -1.33 -3.63 -14.28
N VAL A 95 -0.80 -3.62 -13.07
CA VAL A 95 0.26 -4.56 -12.68
C VAL A 95 -0.26 -6.00 -12.64
N GLN A 96 -1.55 -6.21 -12.35
CA GLN A 96 -2.17 -7.53 -12.43
C GLN A 96 -2.12 -8.16 -13.83
N THR A 97 -2.09 -7.37 -14.91
CA THR A 97 -2.00 -7.88 -16.29
C THR A 97 -0.57 -8.17 -16.75
N VAL A 98 0.44 -7.82 -15.95
CA VAL A 98 1.85 -8.17 -16.23
C VAL A 98 2.05 -9.66 -15.98
N ASP A 99 2.94 -10.30 -16.73
CA ASP A 99 3.33 -11.69 -16.52
C ASP A 99 3.84 -11.93 -15.09
N ALA A 100 3.54 -13.12 -14.57
CA ALA A 100 3.96 -13.52 -13.23
C ALA A 100 5.48 -13.46 -13.09
N GLY A 101 5.96 -12.85 -12.01
CA GLY A 101 7.38 -12.69 -11.76
C GLY A 101 7.65 -11.78 -10.58
N LYS A 102 8.90 -11.81 -10.11
CA LYS A 102 9.32 -11.09 -8.91
C LYS A 102 8.99 -9.60 -8.95
N ALA A 103 9.19 -8.93 -10.09
CA ALA A 103 8.93 -7.50 -10.23
C ALA A 103 7.42 -7.18 -10.13
N ARG A 104 6.55 -8.03 -10.69
CA ARG A 104 5.10 -7.92 -10.53
C ARG A 104 4.71 -8.08 -9.07
N ASP A 105 5.22 -9.11 -8.38
CA ASP A 105 4.88 -9.38 -6.99
C ASP A 105 5.33 -8.25 -6.05
N GLU A 106 6.55 -7.73 -6.24
CA GLU A 106 7.08 -6.58 -5.49
C GLU A 106 6.23 -5.32 -5.75
N ALA A 107 5.79 -5.10 -7.00
CA ALA A 107 4.93 -3.98 -7.34
C ALA A 107 3.54 -4.08 -6.72
N LEU A 108 2.88 -5.25 -6.82
CA LEU A 108 1.57 -5.48 -6.21
C LEU A 108 1.63 -5.29 -4.69
N MET A 109 2.66 -5.85 -4.04
CA MET A 109 2.85 -5.71 -2.59
C MET A 109 3.12 -4.26 -2.19
N GLY A 110 3.96 -3.54 -2.94
CA GLY A 110 4.22 -2.12 -2.70
C GLY A 110 2.99 -1.23 -2.88
N VAL A 111 2.20 -1.43 -3.96
CA VAL A 111 0.98 -0.65 -4.22
C VAL A 111 -0.09 -0.92 -3.16
N MET A 112 -0.35 -2.19 -2.82
CA MET A 112 -1.30 -2.54 -1.75
C MET A 112 -0.84 -2.00 -0.40
N GLY A 113 0.46 -2.13 -0.08
CA GLY A 113 1.02 -1.62 1.15
C GLY A 113 0.86 -0.10 1.30
N LEU A 114 1.04 0.66 0.21
CA LEU A 114 0.76 2.11 0.21
C LEU A 114 -0.73 2.42 0.37
N ARG A 115 -1.62 1.68 -0.31
CA ARG A 115 -3.07 1.86 -0.13
C ARG A 115 -3.47 1.70 1.33
N PHE A 116 -3.07 0.60 1.98
CA PHE A 116 -3.46 0.34 3.37
C PHE A 116 -2.85 1.31 4.37
N ALA A 117 -1.63 1.80 4.11
CA ALA A 117 -0.97 2.75 5.00
C ALA A 117 -1.51 4.18 4.86
N LEU A 118 -1.84 4.61 3.64
CA LEU A 118 -2.31 5.98 3.37
C LEU A 118 -3.84 6.13 3.45
N PHE A 119 -4.58 5.03 3.28
CA PHE A 119 -6.05 5.00 3.25
C PHE A 119 -6.60 3.85 4.10
N PRO A 120 -6.39 3.87 5.44
CA PRO A 120 -6.84 2.79 6.33
C PRO A 120 -8.36 2.61 6.35
N ASP A 121 -9.13 3.69 6.19
CA ASP A 121 -10.60 3.69 6.25
C ASP A 121 -11.28 3.54 4.88
N ALA A 122 -10.51 3.29 3.81
CA ALA A 122 -11.09 3.14 2.48
C ALA A 122 -11.86 1.81 2.37
N PRO A 123 -13.15 1.82 1.95
CA PRO A 123 -13.88 0.58 1.73
C PRO A 123 -13.10 -0.30 0.76
N VAL A 124 -12.92 -1.57 1.14
CA VAL A 124 -12.42 -2.61 0.24
C VAL A 124 -13.43 -2.68 -0.89
N VAL A 125 -13.02 -2.32 -2.10
CA VAL A 125 -13.87 -2.55 -3.28
C VAL A 125 -13.83 -4.05 -3.49
N ASP A 126 -14.86 -4.74 -2.98
CA ASP A 126 -15.06 -6.15 -3.29
C ASP A 126 -15.12 -6.28 -4.82
N GLY A 127 -14.22 -7.09 -5.37
CA GLY A 127 -14.30 -7.52 -6.77
C GLY A 127 -15.67 -8.16 -7.03
N PRO A 128 -16.11 -8.26 -8.29
CA PRO A 128 -17.48 -8.65 -8.63
C PRO A 128 -17.84 -9.92 -7.89
N ALA A 129 -18.81 -9.80 -6.97
CA ALA A 129 -19.30 -10.87 -6.14
C ALA A 129 -19.53 -12.10 -7.02
N ALA A 130 -18.77 -13.16 -6.77
CA ALA A 130 -19.04 -14.45 -7.37
C ALA A 130 -20.49 -14.79 -7.00
N VAL A 131 -21.35 -14.76 -8.02
CA VAL A 131 -22.74 -15.18 -7.89
C VAL A 131 -22.70 -16.66 -7.51
N SER A 132 -22.91 -16.96 -6.24
CA SER A 132 -23.10 -18.34 -5.79
C SER A 132 -24.36 -18.87 -6.48
N PRO A 133 -24.28 -19.96 -7.28
CA PRO A 133 -25.47 -20.58 -7.83
C PRO A 133 -26.26 -21.20 -6.67
N GLY A 134 -27.50 -20.75 -6.51
CA GLY A 134 -28.41 -21.26 -5.48
C GLY A 134 -28.61 -22.77 -5.58
N LEU A 135 -28.50 -23.45 -4.44
CA LEU A 135 -28.84 -24.87 -4.32
C LEU A 135 -30.34 -25.09 -4.61
N PRO A 136 -30.72 -26.10 -5.42
CA PRO A 136 -32.13 -26.45 -5.60
C PRO A 136 -32.70 -27.11 -4.34
N ALA A 137 -33.95 -26.76 -4.02
CA ALA A 137 -34.69 -27.29 -2.88
C ALA A 137 -34.98 -28.81 -3.02
N PRO A 138 -34.97 -29.58 -1.92
CA PRO A 138 -35.34 -30.98 -1.94
C PRO A 138 -36.85 -31.16 -2.18
N ARG A 139 -37.20 -32.19 -2.95
CA ARG A 139 -38.57 -32.62 -3.26
C ARG A 139 -39.21 -33.36 -2.10
#